data_AF-A0A7W1P2E4-F1
#
_entry.id   AF-A0A7W1P2E4-F1
#
_cell.length_a   1.000
_cell.length_b   1.000
_cell.length_c   1.000
_cell.angle_alpha   90.00
_cell.angle_beta   90.00
_cell.angle_gamma   90.00
#
_symmetry.space_group_name_H-M   'P 1'
#
loop_
_entity.id
_entity.type
_entity.pdbx_description
1 polymer ?
#
loop_
_entity_poly.entity_id
_entity_poly.type
_entity_poly.pdbx_seq_one_letter_code
_entity_poly.pdbx_strand_id
1 'polypeptide(L)'
;MTVDEVQKLLDRYALWLKDKTKVRQVEDWVEITTPYLDRHNDYIQIYSQRENGGYVLTDDGYTLEDLRQSGCSLDTPKREALLRMTLNGFGVQLRNNAMQVHAGEQNFPLRKHNLLQAMLAVNDLFFLALPSGLSLFYEEVVAWMDQADVRYTTNVKFTGHSGYDHHFDFVIPKSRREPERIVETINRPSKETAQSLAFAWIDTKEVRPPDSRVYAILNDAEARVPNAAVDALRSYDVRPVLWSEREEIINELAA
;
A
#
# COMPACT_ATOMS: atom_id res chain seq x y z
N MET A 1 -26.73 6.76 -11.99
CA MET A 1 -25.87 6.75 -10.80
C MET A 1 -25.85 8.15 -10.23
N THR A 2 -26.48 8.35 -9.08
CA THR A 2 -26.52 9.64 -8.37
C THR A 2 -25.52 9.67 -7.22
N VAL A 3 -25.15 10.86 -6.74
CA VAL A 3 -24.30 11.02 -5.55
C VAL A 3 -24.89 10.25 -4.36
N ASP A 4 -26.21 10.36 -4.14
CA ASP A 4 -26.93 9.65 -3.09
C ASP A 4 -26.84 8.12 -3.21
N GLU A 5 -26.86 7.59 -4.44
CA GLU A 5 -26.70 6.16 -4.68
C GLU A 5 -25.30 5.69 -4.28
N VAL A 6 -24.25 6.41 -4.67
CA VAL A 6 -22.86 6.07 -4.34
C VAL A 6 -22.60 6.24 -2.83
N GLN A 7 -23.11 7.31 -2.21
CA GLN A 7 -22.97 7.53 -0.77
C GLN A 7 -23.52 6.36 0.04
N LYS A 8 -24.70 5.83 -0.34
CA LYS A 8 -25.27 4.63 0.32
C LYS A 8 -24.39 3.39 0.18
N LEU A 9 -23.66 3.26 -0.93
CA LEU A 9 -22.72 2.16 -1.14
C LEU A 9 -21.47 2.34 -0.27
N LEU A 10 -20.95 3.57 -0.16
CA LEU A 10 -19.82 3.90 0.72
C LEU A 10 -20.17 3.66 2.19
N ASP A 11 -21.37 4.06 2.63
CA ASP A 11 -21.84 3.85 4.00
C ASP A 11 -21.94 2.35 4.33
N ARG A 12 -22.45 1.56 3.37
CA ARG A 12 -22.49 0.08 3.49
C ARG A 12 -21.10 -0.53 3.59
N TYR A 13 -20.14 0.00 2.84
CA TYR A 13 -18.76 -0.45 2.92
C TYR A 13 -18.12 -0.11 4.27
N ALA A 14 -18.34 1.10 4.79
CA ALA A 14 -17.86 1.49 6.13
C ALA A 14 -18.47 0.60 7.24
N LEU A 15 -19.76 0.27 7.15
CA LEU A 15 -20.39 -0.70 8.05
C LEU A 15 -19.77 -2.09 7.94
N TRP A 16 -19.54 -2.57 6.73
CA TRP A 16 -18.88 -3.85 6.51
C TRP A 16 -17.46 -3.87 7.11
N LEU A 17 -16.65 -2.82 6.92
CA LEU A 17 -15.33 -2.69 7.53
C LEU A 17 -15.41 -2.74 9.07
N LYS A 18 -16.38 -2.05 9.66
CA LYS A 18 -16.61 -2.06 11.10
C LYS A 18 -16.99 -3.45 11.60
N ASP A 19 -17.94 -4.12 10.95
CA ASP A 19 -18.41 -5.46 11.33
C ASP A 19 -17.33 -6.53 11.21
N LYS A 20 -16.37 -6.33 10.30
CA LYS A 20 -15.22 -7.23 10.11
C LYS A 20 -14.02 -6.87 10.98
N THR A 21 -14.02 -5.73 11.66
CA THR A 21 -12.99 -5.36 12.62
C THR A 21 -13.37 -5.89 14.00
N LYS A 22 -12.49 -6.69 14.62
CA LYS A 22 -12.70 -7.23 15.97
C LYS A 22 -11.69 -6.65 16.94
N VAL A 23 -12.11 -6.47 18.19
CA VAL A 23 -11.27 -5.93 19.26
C VAL A 23 -11.34 -6.87 20.46
N ARG A 24 -10.19 -7.20 21.05
CA ARG A 24 -10.10 -7.98 22.29
C ARG A 24 -8.95 -7.52 23.17
N GLN A 25 -9.11 -7.65 24.49
CA GLN A 25 -8.04 -7.41 25.46
C GLN A 25 -7.06 -8.59 25.46
N VAL A 26 -5.76 -8.30 25.46
CA VAL A 26 -4.65 -9.25 25.61
C VAL A 26 -3.67 -8.64 26.61
N GLU A 27 -3.70 -9.11 27.86
CA GLU A 27 -2.92 -8.53 28.96
C GLU A 27 -3.14 -7.01 29.07
N ASP A 28 -2.08 -6.20 28.95
CA ASP A 28 -2.13 -4.73 28.99
C ASP A 28 -2.36 -4.09 27.60
N TRP A 29 -2.57 -4.90 26.58
CA TRP A 29 -2.78 -4.50 25.20
C TRP A 29 -4.21 -4.77 24.73
N VAL A 30 -4.61 -4.04 23.70
CA VAL A 30 -5.85 -4.26 22.95
C VAL A 30 -5.47 -4.70 21.54
N GLU A 31 -5.81 -5.93 21.18
CA GLU A 31 -5.66 -6.43 19.82
C GLU A 31 -6.83 -5.96 18.96
N ILE A 32 -6.52 -5.44 17.79
CA ILE A 32 -7.44 -4.98 16.75
C ILE A 32 -7.21 -5.87 15.53
N THR A 33 -8.07 -6.86 15.32
CA THR A 33 -8.08 -7.67 14.09
C THR A 33 -8.75 -6.88 12.98
N THR A 34 -8.03 -6.67 11.88
CA THR A 34 -8.51 -5.91 10.72
C THR A 34 -9.11 -6.85 9.66
N PRO A 35 -9.96 -6.35 8.74
CA PRO A 35 -10.48 -7.16 7.63
C PRO A 35 -9.45 -7.44 6.52
N TYR A 36 -8.22 -6.98 6.66
CA TYR A 36 -7.16 -7.14 5.66
C TYR A 36 -6.39 -8.42 5.94
N LEU A 37 -5.98 -9.10 4.88
CA LEU A 37 -5.25 -10.35 4.96
C LEU A 37 -3.77 -10.14 4.69
N ASP A 38 -2.94 -10.92 5.36
CA ASP A 38 -1.52 -11.02 5.06
C ASP A 38 -1.23 -12.05 3.95
N ARG A 39 0.05 -12.38 3.76
CA ARG A 39 0.51 -13.29 2.71
C ARG A 39 0.03 -14.74 2.90
N HIS A 40 -0.32 -15.13 4.12
CA HIS A 40 -0.80 -16.45 4.52
C HIS A 40 -2.33 -16.55 4.48
N ASN A 41 -3.01 -15.47 4.10
CA ASN A 41 -4.45 -15.29 4.19
C ASN A 41 -4.97 -15.24 5.63
N ASP A 42 -4.13 -14.82 6.57
CA ASP A 42 -4.53 -14.56 7.95
C ASP A 42 -4.88 -13.08 8.12
N TYR A 43 -5.84 -12.80 9.01
CA TYR A 43 -6.24 -11.43 9.28
C TYR A 43 -5.13 -10.66 10.00
N ILE A 44 -4.76 -9.51 9.45
CA ILE A 44 -3.76 -8.63 10.05
C ILE A 44 -4.26 -8.08 11.38
N GLN A 45 -3.42 -8.21 12.40
CA GLN A 45 -3.65 -7.74 13.77
C GLN A 45 -2.76 -6.55 14.08
N ILE A 46 -3.30 -5.59 14.82
CA ILE A 46 -2.57 -4.45 15.38
C ILE A 46 -2.82 -4.44 16.89
N TYR A 47 -1.77 -4.25 17.68
CA TYR A 47 -1.87 -4.13 19.13
C TYR A 47 -1.79 -2.67 19.53
N SER A 48 -2.67 -2.24 20.44
CA SER A 48 -2.65 -0.89 20.98
C SER A 48 -2.61 -0.88 22.50
N GLN A 49 -1.79 -0.01 23.06
CA GLN A 49 -1.68 0.22 24.50
C GLN A 49 -1.66 1.71 24.79
N ARG A 50 -2.17 2.11 25.96
CA ARG A 50 -2.05 3.49 26.44
C ARG A 50 -0.62 3.75 26.90
N GLU A 51 -0.03 4.82 26.39
CA GLU A 51 1.33 5.23 26.77
C GLU A 51 1.41 6.76 26.79
N ASN A 52 1.96 7.34 27.87
CA ASN A 52 2.24 8.78 28.01
C ASN A 52 1.05 9.71 27.67
N GLY A 53 -0.17 9.33 28.05
CA GLY A 53 -1.38 10.13 27.76
C GLY A 53 -1.92 9.99 26.33
N GLY A 54 -1.30 9.16 25.50
CA GLY A 54 -1.78 8.75 24.18
C GLY A 54 -1.84 7.24 24.04
N TYR A 55 -1.53 6.76 22.84
CA TYR A 55 -1.53 5.37 22.43
C TYR A 55 -0.26 5.06 21.66
N VAL A 56 0.29 3.88 21.91
CA VAL A 56 1.22 3.22 20.98
C VAL A 56 0.42 2.16 20.22
N LEU A 57 0.68 2.04 18.92
CA LEU A 57 0.19 0.94 18.09
C LEU A 57 1.37 0.20 17.49
N THR A 58 1.30 -1.12 17.44
CA THR A 58 2.38 -1.99 16.98
C THR A 58 1.87 -3.22 16.24
N ASP A 59 2.67 -3.78 15.36
CA ASP A 59 2.46 -5.11 14.76
C ASP A 59 3.10 -6.26 15.58
N ASP A 60 3.68 -5.93 16.74
CA ASP A 60 4.41 -6.84 17.62
C ASP A 60 5.58 -7.58 16.94
N GLY A 61 6.08 -7.04 15.82
CA GLY A 61 7.16 -7.63 15.05
C GLY A 61 6.76 -8.80 14.14
N TYR A 62 5.46 -9.14 14.10
CA TYR A 62 4.94 -10.24 13.29
C TYR A 62 5.39 -10.15 11.83
N THR A 63 5.24 -8.98 11.20
CA THR A 63 5.47 -8.83 9.76
C THR A 63 6.90 -9.15 9.36
N LEU A 64 7.87 -8.61 10.11
CA LEU A 64 9.29 -8.80 9.81
C LEU A 64 9.77 -10.19 10.21
N GLU A 65 9.27 -10.72 11.32
CA GLU A 65 9.60 -12.08 11.74
C GLU A 65 9.08 -13.11 10.74
N ASP A 66 7.85 -12.93 10.25
CA ASP A 66 7.29 -13.77 9.20
C ASP A 66 8.09 -13.68 7.88
N LEU A 67 8.59 -12.50 7.50
CA LEU A 67 9.51 -12.35 6.36
C LEU A 67 10.80 -13.17 6.56
N ARG A 68 11.42 -13.08 7.75
CA ARG A 68 12.65 -13.81 8.07
C ARG A 68 12.43 -15.33 8.07
N GLN A 69 11.34 -15.79 8.68
CA GLN A 69 10.99 -17.22 8.72
C GLN A 69 10.66 -17.76 7.32
N SER A 70 10.15 -16.91 6.43
CA SER A 70 9.92 -17.23 5.01
C SER A 70 11.20 -17.16 4.16
N GLY A 71 12.38 -16.91 4.76
CA GLY A 71 13.67 -16.88 4.05
C GLY A 71 14.05 -15.53 3.45
N CYS A 72 13.26 -14.48 3.67
CA CYS A 72 13.61 -13.12 3.26
C CYS A 72 14.46 -12.43 4.34
N SER A 73 15.78 -12.49 4.19
CA SER A 73 16.69 -11.65 5.01
C SER A 73 16.56 -10.18 4.61
N LEU A 74 16.34 -9.32 5.60
CA LEU A 74 16.30 -7.86 5.45
C LEU A 74 17.62 -7.19 5.86
N ASP A 75 18.65 -7.99 6.16
CA ASP A 75 19.89 -7.55 6.80
C ASP A 75 20.90 -6.96 5.82
N THR A 76 20.55 -6.87 4.53
CA THR A 76 21.39 -6.19 3.54
C THR A 76 21.17 -4.68 3.63
N PRO A 77 22.21 -3.84 3.47
CA PRO A 77 22.06 -2.39 3.53
C PRO A 77 21.00 -1.82 2.59
N LYS A 78 20.84 -2.44 1.40
CA LYS A 78 19.84 -2.04 0.40
C LYS A 78 18.41 -2.34 0.86
N ARG A 79 18.15 -3.56 1.34
CA ARG A 79 16.82 -3.95 1.85
C ARG A 79 16.47 -3.18 3.12
N GLU A 80 17.44 -2.92 4.00
CA GLU A 80 17.23 -2.08 5.17
C GLU A 80 16.88 -0.64 4.77
N ALA A 81 17.57 -0.06 3.78
CA ALA A 81 17.26 1.27 3.27
C ALA A 81 15.85 1.33 2.66
N LEU A 82 15.47 0.34 1.85
CA LEU A 82 14.13 0.21 1.28
C LEU A 82 13.05 0.08 2.37
N LEU A 83 13.24 -0.82 3.34
CA LEU A 83 12.33 -0.96 4.48
C LEU A 83 12.15 0.38 5.20
N ARG A 84 13.25 1.05 5.56
CA ARG A 84 13.21 2.34 6.25
C ARG A 84 12.51 3.40 5.40
N MET A 85 12.76 3.44 4.09
CA MET A 85 12.09 4.36 3.18
C MET A 85 10.57 4.14 3.16
N THR A 86 10.13 2.89 3.00
CA THR A 86 8.71 2.51 3.03
C THR A 86 8.06 2.90 4.35
N LEU A 87 8.65 2.51 5.49
CA LEU A 87 8.10 2.84 6.82
C LEU A 87 8.02 4.35 7.06
N ASN A 88 9.06 5.09 6.67
CA ASN A 88 9.11 6.54 6.83
C ASN A 88 8.03 7.25 6.01
N GLY A 89 7.65 6.72 4.84
CA GLY A 89 6.50 7.22 4.06
C GLY A 89 5.27 7.30 4.95
N PHE A 90 4.87 6.17 5.53
CA PHE A 90 3.69 6.08 6.41
C PHE A 90 3.86 6.75 7.79
N GLY A 91 5.04 7.27 8.12
CA GLY A 91 5.37 7.81 9.43
C GLY A 91 5.41 6.74 10.53
N VAL A 92 5.79 5.51 10.15
CA VAL A 92 5.96 4.34 11.01
C VAL A 92 7.43 4.22 11.40
N GLN A 93 7.70 3.91 12.66
CA GLN A 93 9.04 3.69 13.17
C GLN A 93 9.30 2.21 13.39
N LEU A 94 10.54 1.78 13.18
CA LEU A 94 10.96 0.44 13.60
C LEU A 94 11.61 0.51 14.99
N ARG A 95 11.07 -0.24 15.96
CA ARG A 95 11.60 -0.36 17.32
C ARG A 95 11.61 -1.81 17.76
N ASN A 96 12.76 -2.32 18.17
CA ASN A 96 12.92 -3.72 18.61
C ASN A 96 12.33 -4.74 17.63
N ASN A 97 12.58 -4.56 16.32
CA ASN A 97 12.00 -5.37 15.24
C ASN A 97 10.46 -5.30 15.06
N ALA A 98 9.77 -4.38 15.75
CA ALA A 98 8.35 -4.13 15.57
C ALA A 98 8.09 -2.77 14.92
N MET A 99 7.10 -2.71 14.03
CA MET A 99 6.60 -1.47 13.44
C MET A 99 5.70 -0.77 14.44
N GLN A 100 5.99 0.49 14.76
CA GLN A 100 5.29 1.25 15.78
C GLN A 100 4.90 2.65 15.32
N VAL A 101 3.74 3.11 15.79
CA VAL A 101 3.29 4.50 15.69
C VAL A 101 2.75 4.98 17.03
N HIS A 102 2.94 6.27 17.32
CA HIS A 102 2.29 6.93 18.45
C HIS A 102 1.11 7.76 17.96
N ALA A 103 0.02 7.73 18.71
CA ALA A 103 -1.21 8.43 18.40
C ALA A 103 -1.82 9.07 19.65
N GLY A 104 -2.43 10.24 19.49
CA GLY A 104 -3.42 10.76 20.42
C GLY A 104 -4.83 10.35 19.97
N GLU A 105 -5.84 10.65 20.78
CA GLU A 105 -7.23 10.32 20.47
C GLU A 105 -7.68 10.86 19.10
N GLN A 106 -7.30 12.11 18.78
CA GLN A 106 -7.72 12.79 17.55
C GLN A 106 -7.10 12.21 16.26
N ASN A 107 -5.90 11.63 16.33
CA ASN A 107 -5.21 11.08 15.16
C ASN A 107 -5.09 9.55 15.18
N PHE A 108 -5.73 8.88 16.15
CA PHE A 108 -5.74 7.43 16.28
C PHE A 108 -6.21 6.71 15.01
N PRO A 109 -7.32 7.10 14.36
CA PRO A 109 -7.78 6.41 13.14
C PRO A 109 -6.75 6.48 12.02
N LEU A 110 -6.17 7.66 11.79
CA LEU A 110 -5.15 7.90 10.76
C LEU A 110 -3.87 7.12 11.06
N ARG A 111 -3.34 7.21 12.29
CA ARG A 111 -2.10 6.50 12.66
C ARG A 111 -2.27 4.98 12.58
N LYS A 112 -3.42 4.45 13.00
CA LYS A 112 -3.76 3.03 12.83
C LYS A 112 -3.81 2.63 11.36
N HIS A 113 -4.42 3.46 10.51
CA HIS A 113 -4.49 3.19 9.08
C HIS A 113 -3.09 3.20 8.45
N ASN A 114 -2.25 4.19 8.78
CA ASN A 114 -0.87 4.25 8.31
C ASN A 114 -0.04 3.02 8.71
N LEU A 115 -0.17 2.55 9.95
CA LEU A 115 0.50 1.33 10.39
C LEU A 115 0.05 0.11 9.56
N LEU A 116 -1.27 -0.05 9.38
CA LEU A 116 -1.82 -1.12 8.56
C LEU A 116 -1.31 -1.08 7.10
N GLN A 117 -1.31 0.10 6.49
CA GLN A 117 -0.82 0.28 5.12
C GLN A 117 0.68 0.00 5.03
N ALA A 118 1.47 0.39 6.03
CA ALA A 118 2.89 0.04 6.09
C ALA A 118 3.11 -1.47 6.19
N MET A 119 2.32 -2.18 7.01
CA MET A 119 2.39 -3.65 7.11
C MET A 119 2.09 -4.33 5.78
N LEU A 120 1.06 -3.86 5.07
CA LEU A 120 0.70 -4.36 3.74
C LEU A 120 1.79 -4.07 2.71
N ALA A 121 2.32 -2.84 2.67
CA ALA A 121 3.38 -2.44 1.77
C ALA A 121 4.69 -3.21 2.01
N VAL A 122 5.08 -3.43 3.26
CA VAL A 122 6.25 -4.24 3.61
C VAL A 122 6.07 -5.70 3.20
N ASN A 123 4.87 -6.26 3.42
CA ASN A 123 4.56 -7.61 2.97
C ASN A 123 4.65 -7.75 1.44
N ASP A 124 4.11 -6.78 0.68
CA ASP A 124 4.18 -6.81 -0.79
C ASP A 124 5.61 -6.66 -1.30
N LEU A 125 6.36 -5.69 -0.74
CA LEU A 125 7.72 -5.35 -1.14
C LEU A 125 8.68 -6.54 -1.04
N PHE A 126 8.55 -7.37 0.00
CA PHE A 126 9.51 -8.44 0.30
C PHE A 126 8.99 -9.85 0.04
N PHE A 127 7.80 -10.00 -0.57
CA PHE A 127 7.13 -11.29 -0.76
C PHE A 127 7.96 -12.36 -1.50
N LEU A 128 8.72 -11.96 -2.54
CA LEU A 128 9.51 -12.86 -3.39
C LEU A 128 11.02 -12.62 -3.28
N ALA A 129 11.43 -11.96 -2.20
CA ALA A 129 12.84 -11.79 -1.90
C ALA A 129 13.45 -13.14 -1.47
N LEU A 130 13.63 -14.03 -2.46
CA LEU A 130 14.43 -15.24 -2.42
C LEU A 130 15.78 -14.94 -1.74
N PRO A 131 16.44 -15.97 -1.17
CA PRO A 131 17.71 -15.79 -0.48
C PRO A 131 18.67 -14.97 -1.34
N SER A 132 19.02 -13.78 -0.83
CA SER A 132 20.01 -12.83 -1.34
C SER A 132 20.50 -13.09 -2.78
N GLY A 133 19.84 -12.54 -3.79
CA GLY A 133 20.32 -12.61 -5.17
C GLY A 133 19.44 -12.04 -6.30
N LEU A 134 18.11 -11.99 -6.13
CA LEU A 134 17.17 -11.43 -7.13
C LEU A 134 16.78 -9.99 -6.79
N SER A 135 16.63 -9.12 -7.81
CA SER A 135 16.12 -7.75 -7.63
C SER A 135 14.66 -7.78 -7.18
N LEU A 136 14.29 -6.85 -6.33
CA LEU A 136 12.88 -6.68 -5.94
C LEU A 136 12.09 -6.16 -7.15
N PHE A 137 10.83 -6.55 -7.28
CA PHE A 137 9.97 -6.09 -8.39
C PHE A 137 9.94 -4.56 -8.52
N TYR A 138 9.86 -3.85 -7.40
CA TYR A 138 10.00 -2.39 -7.35
C TYR A 138 11.28 -1.90 -8.05
N GLU A 139 12.42 -2.56 -7.83
CA GLU A 139 13.70 -2.19 -8.43
C GLU A 139 13.72 -2.47 -9.94
N GLU A 140 13.04 -3.53 -10.40
CA GLU A 140 12.88 -3.81 -11.83
C GLU A 140 12.05 -2.71 -12.52
N VAL A 141 10.98 -2.26 -11.87
CA VAL A 141 10.16 -1.14 -12.36
C VAL A 141 10.96 0.15 -12.41
N VAL A 142 11.74 0.47 -11.36
CA VAL A 142 12.64 1.62 -11.33
C VAL A 142 13.64 1.55 -12.49
N ALA A 143 14.32 0.43 -12.66
CA ALA A 143 15.32 0.27 -13.72
C ALA A 143 14.71 0.42 -15.12
N TRP A 144 13.50 -0.11 -15.33
CA TRP A 144 12.76 0.05 -16.58
C TRP A 144 12.34 1.50 -16.84
N MET A 145 11.80 2.19 -15.82
CA MET A 145 11.42 3.61 -15.93
C MET A 145 12.65 4.50 -16.20
N ASP A 146 13.76 4.24 -15.53
CA ASP A 146 15.03 4.95 -15.73
C ASP A 146 15.60 4.73 -17.13
N GLN A 147 15.58 3.49 -17.63
CA GLN A 147 16.05 3.17 -18.98
C GLN A 147 15.23 3.88 -20.07
N ALA A 148 13.97 4.17 -19.79
CA ALA A 148 13.07 4.88 -20.68
C ALA A 148 13.02 6.41 -20.44
N ASP A 149 13.94 6.95 -19.63
CA ASP A 149 14.03 8.38 -19.29
C ASP A 149 12.74 8.97 -18.68
N VAL A 150 11.95 8.13 -17.97
CA VAL A 150 10.75 8.61 -17.28
C VAL A 150 11.16 9.48 -16.10
N ARG A 151 10.57 10.68 -16.00
CA ARG A 151 10.86 11.62 -14.90
C ARG A 151 9.80 11.50 -13.82
N TYR A 152 10.16 10.95 -12.67
CA TYR A 152 9.23 10.68 -11.58
C TYR A 152 9.76 11.16 -10.23
N THR A 153 8.85 11.25 -9.25
CA THR A 153 9.18 11.37 -7.82
C THR A 153 8.74 10.09 -7.12
N THR A 154 9.59 9.55 -6.24
CA THR A 154 9.34 8.30 -5.51
C THR A 154 8.63 8.55 -4.16
N ASN A 155 7.96 7.53 -3.65
CA ASN A 155 7.36 7.46 -2.30
C ASN A 155 6.53 8.72 -1.96
N VAL A 156 5.57 9.01 -2.83
CA VAL A 156 4.75 10.21 -2.70
C VAL A 156 3.57 9.98 -1.78
N LYS A 157 3.24 11.01 -0.99
CA LYS A 157 2.10 11.01 -0.09
C LYS A 157 1.07 12.04 -0.54
N PHE A 158 -0.17 11.60 -0.68
CA PHE A 158 -1.32 12.46 -0.96
C PHE A 158 -2.36 12.32 0.14
N THR A 159 -2.77 13.44 0.72
CA THR A 159 -3.89 13.48 1.65
C THR A 159 -5.19 13.50 0.83
N GLY A 160 -6.04 12.50 0.99
CA GLY A 160 -7.33 12.38 0.31
C GLY A 160 -8.42 13.29 0.90
N HIS A 161 -9.59 13.28 0.29
CA HIS A 161 -10.75 14.07 0.73
C HIS A 161 -11.19 13.69 2.15
N SER A 162 -11.08 12.40 2.51
CA SER A 162 -11.37 11.91 3.86
C SER A 162 -10.39 12.41 4.93
N GLY A 163 -9.28 13.03 4.54
CA GLY A 163 -8.16 13.37 5.40
C GLY A 163 -7.19 12.22 5.67
N TYR A 164 -7.39 11.04 5.07
CA TYR A 164 -6.41 9.95 5.10
C TYR A 164 -5.22 10.25 4.18
N ASP A 165 -4.02 9.94 4.67
CA ASP A 165 -2.81 9.99 3.88
C ASP A 165 -2.64 8.67 3.13
N HIS A 166 -2.53 8.76 1.80
CA HIS A 166 -2.28 7.63 0.91
C HIS A 166 -0.89 7.75 0.30
N HIS A 167 -0.22 6.61 0.18
CA HIS A 167 1.11 6.54 -0.41
C HIS A 167 1.03 5.87 -1.77
N PHE A 168 1.84 6.37 -2.69
CA PHE A 168 2.03 5.77 -3.99
C PHE A 168 3.53 5.67 -4.29
N ASP A 169 3.92 4.63 -5.00
CA ASP A 169 5.32 4.40 -5.35
C ASP A 169 5.90 5.54 -6.16
N PHE A 170 5.16 6.05 -7.15
CA PHE A 170 5.62 7.12 -8.03
C PHE A 170 4.53 8.11 -8.41
N VAL A 171 4.95 9.36 -8.65
CA VAL A 171 4.19 10.31 -9.47
C VAL A 171 5.07 10.82 -10.61
N ILE A 172 4.51 10.83 -11.81
CA ILE A 172 5.07 11.43 -13.01
C ILE A 172 4.30 12.74 -13.25
N PRO A 173 4.98 13.90 -13.21
CA PRO A 173 4.34 15.18 -13.41
C PRO A 173 3.64 15.29 -14.77
N LYS A 174 2.61 16.15 -14.85
CA LYS A 174 1.95 16.50 -16.11
C LYS A 174 2.95 17.02 -17.14
N SER A 175 2.78 16.61 -18.40
CA SER A 175 3.49 17.16 -19.55
C SER A 175 2.54 17.94 -20.47
N ARG A 176 3.04 18.38 -21.62
CA ARG A 176 2.18 18.98 -22.67
C ARG A 176 1.26 17.95 -23.33
N ARG A 177 1.63 16.67 -23.29
CA ARG A 177 0.96 15.58 -24.01
C ARG A 177 0.13 14.71 -23.08
N GLU A 178 0.61 14.47 -21.88
CA GLU A 178 -0.05 13.58 -20.92
C GLU A 178 -0.34 14.31 -19.60
N PRO A 179 -1.43 13.92 -18.91
CA PRO A 179 -1.74 14.46 -17.59
C PRO A 179 -0.75 13.94 -16.55
N GLU A 180 -0.98 14.29 -15.30
CA GLU A 180 -0.29 13.65 -14.19
C GLU A 180 -0.60 12.14 -14.16
N ARG A 181 0.44 11.34 -13.95
CA ARG A 181 0.34 9.87 -13.92
C ARG A 181 0.90 9.39 -12.59
N ILE A 182 0.06 8.79 -11.76
CA ILE A 182 0.45 8.15 -10.50
C ILE A 182 0.67 6.67 -10.82
N VAL A 183 1.72 6.07 -10.28
CA VAL A 183 2.06 4.67 -10.53
C VAL A 183 2.25 3.97 -9.19
N GLU A 184 1.58 2.83 -9.04
CA GLU A 184 1.77 1.88 -7.94
C GLU A 184 2.30 0.57 -8.50
N THR A 185 3.33 0.01 -7.87
CA THR A 185 3.83 -1.32 -8.19
C THR A 185 3.19 -2.33 -7.24
N ILE A 186 2.64 -3.40 -7.80
CA ILE A 186 2.02 -4.46 -7.02
C ILE A 186 2.75 -5.75 -7.34
N ASN A 187 3.58 -6.18 -6.40
CA ASN A 187 4.35 -7.41 -6.54
C ASN A 187 3.48 -8.66 -6.37
N ARG A 188 2.43 -8.59 -5.53
CA ARG A 188 1.42 -9.65 -5.39
C ARG A 188 0.03 -9.12 -5.73
N PRO A 189 -0.38 -9.18 -7.01
CA PRO A 189 -1.73 -8.81 -7.40
C PRO A 189 -2.76 -9.73 -6.76
N SER A 190 -3.59 -9.19 -5.88
CA SER A 190 -4.68 -9.87 -5.22
C SER A 190 -5.91 -8.97 -5.18
N LYS A 191 -7.04 -9.50 -4.72
CA LYS A 191 -8.25 -8.70 -4.55
C LYS A 191 -8.02 -7.61 -3.50
N GLU A 192 -7.26 -7.91 -2.46
CA GLU A 192 -6.96 -7.05 -1.33
C GLU A 192 -6.03 -5.90 -1.74
N THR A 193 -4.93 -6.19 -2.46
CA THR A 193 -4.03 -5.12 -2.96
C THR A 193 -4.73 -4.23 -3.97
N ALA A 194 -5.56 -4.80 -4.85
CA ALA A 194 -6.42 -4.04 -5.76
C ALA A 194 -7.43 -3.14 -5.02
N GLN A 195 -8.07 -3.64 -3.97
CA GLN A 195 -9.00 -2.87 -3.15
C GLN A 195 -8.31 -1.75 -2.37
N SER A 196 -7.11 -2.00 -1.84
CA SER A 196 -6.33 -0.97 -1.13
C SER A 196 -5.97 0.18 -2.07
N LEU A 197 -5.45 -0.12 -3.26
CA LEU A 197 -5.13 0.89 -4.26
C LEU A 197 -6.38 1.62 -4.78
N ALA A 198 -7.46 0.89 -5.03
CA ALA A 198 -8.72 1.51 -5.44
C ALA A 198 -9.25 2.49 -4.40
N PHE A 199 -9.23 2.12 -3.12
CA PHE A 199 -9.62 3.02 -2.03
C PHE A 199 -8.74 4.27 -1.98
N ALA A 200 -7.41 4.09 -2.05
CA ALA A 200 -6.46 5.18 -2.09
C ALA A 200 -6.73 6.14 -3.27
N TRP A 201 -7.04 5.60 -4.45
CA TRP A 201 -7.36 6.41 -5.61
C TRP A 201 -8.70 7.14 -5.49
N ILE A 202 -9.77 6.47 -5.06
CA ILE A 202 -11.09 7.10 -4.87
C ILE A 202 -10.97 8.31 -3.93
N ASP A 203 -10.26 8.14 -2.82
CA ASP A 203 -10.12 9.18 -1.81
C ASP A 203 -9.21 10.33 -2.27
N THR A 204 -8.22 10.06 -3.12
CA THR A 204 -7.28 11.08 -3.60
C THR A 204 -7.74 11.77 -4.89
N LYS A 205 -8.46 11.10 -5.79
CA LYS A 205 -8.85 11.62 -7.11
C LYS A 205 -9.57 12.97 -7.04
N GLU A 206 -10.42 13.18 -6.04
CA GLU A 206 -11.19 14.42 -5.88
C GLU A 206 -10.34 15.66 -5.55
N VAL A 207 -9.14 15.45 -5.00
CA VAL A 207 -8.21 16.52 -4.62
C VAL A 207 -7.01 16.63 -5.57
N ARG A 208 -7.09 15.97 -6.73
CA ARG A 208 -6.08 16.00 -7.81
C ARG A 208 -6.61 16.72 -9.05
N PRO A 209 -5.74 17.09 -10.00
CA PRO A 209 -6.19 17.51 -11.32
C PRO A 209 -7.21 16.52 -11.91
N PRO A 210 -8.32 16.99 -12.50
CA PRO A 210 -9.40 16.10 -12.95
C PRO A 210 -8.98 15.06 -14.01
N ASP A 211 -7.87 15.32 -14.70
CA ASP A 211 -7.29 14.48 -15.74
C ASP A 211 -6.20 13.52 -15.21
N SER A 212 -5.85 13.57 -13.92
CA SER A 212 -4.88 12.66 -13.31
C SER A 212 -5.29 11.20 -13.51
N ARG A 213 -4.31 10.36 -13.84
CA ARG A 213 -4.49 8.91 -14.05
C ARG A 213 -3.66 8.14 -13.04
N VAL A 214 -4.16 6.97 -12.63
CA VAL A 214 -3.40 6.03 -11.79
C VAL A 214 -3.20 4.71 -12.52
N TYR A 215 -1.98 4.19 -12.47
CA TYR A 215 -1.54 2.95 -13.09
C TYR A 215 -1.14 1.97 -11.99
N ALA A 216 -1.56 0.72 -12.11
CA ALA A 216 -1.11 -0.36 -11.26
C ALA A 216 -0.23 -1.30 -12.12
N ILE A 217 1.08 -1.30 -11.88
CA ILE A 217 2.00 -2.21 -12.57
C ILE A 217 2.00 -3.53 -11.78
N LEU A 218 1.45 -4.58 -12.39
CA LEU A 218 1.17 -5.85 -11.75
C LEU A 218 2.25 -6.87 -12.12
N ASN A 219 2.96 -7.42 -11.14
CA ASN A 219 3.93 -8.49 -11.40
C ASN A 219 3.21 -9.76 -11.84
N ASP A 220 3.44 -10.17 -13.08
CA ASP A 220 2.93 -11.42 -13.67
C ASP A 220 4.06 -12.39 -14.07
N ALA A 221 5.31 -12.10 -13.68
CA ALA A 221 6.48 -12.90 -14.07
C ALA A 221 6.50 -14.28 -13.37
N GLU A 222 6.07 -14.35 -12.11
CA GLU A 222 6.14 -15.58 -11.31
C GLU A 222 4.77 -16.25 -11.10
N ALA A 223 3.68 -15.47 -11.11
CA ALA A 223 2.34 -15.97 -10.88
C ALA A 223 1.32 -15.29 -11.77
N ARG A 224 0.30 -16.04 -12.17
CA ARG A 224 -0.83 -15.48 -12.91
C ARG A 224 -1.58 -14.48 -12.05
N VAL A 225 -1.75 -13.28 -12.57
CA VAL A 225 -2.60 -12.25 -11.96
C VAL A 225 -4.07 -12.69 -11.96
N PRO A 226 -4.76 -12.70 -10.79
CA PRO A 226 -6.18 -13.04 -10.73
C PRO A 226 -7.04 -12.02 -11.47
N ASN A 227 -7.98 -12.48 -12.30
CA ASN A 227 -8.92 -11.60 -13.01
C ASN A 227 -9.69 -10.68 -12.05
N ALA A 228 -10.06 -11.17 -10.86
CA ALA A 228 -10.76 -10.38 -9.86
C ALA A 228 -9.97 -9.13 -9.40
N ALA A 229 -8.63 -9.19 -9.38
CA ALA A 229 -7.79 -8.04 -9.06
C ALA A 229 -7.81 -7.01 -10.20
N VAL A 230 -7.67 -7.48 -11.45
CA VAL A 230 -7.73 -6.64 -12.65
C VAL A 230 -9.10 -5.96 -12.78
N ASP A 231 -10.17 -6.71 -12.59
CA ASP A 231 -11.55 -6.22 -12.68
C ASP A 231 -11.84 -5.19 -11.58
N ALA A 232 -11.36 -5.43 -10.35
CA ALA A 232 -11.49 -4.47 -9.25
C ALA A 232 -10.78 -3.15 -9.58
N LEU A 233 -9.53 -3.18 -10.05
CA LEU A 233 -8.79 -1.98 -10.44
C LEU A 233 -9.52 -1.18 -11.53
N ARG A 234 -9.93 -1.86 -12.61
CA ARG A 234 -10.66 -1.21 -13.72
C ARG A 234 -11.99 -0.59 -13.27
N SER A 235 -12.68 -1.22 -12.33
CA SER A 235 -13.98 -0.72 -11.83
C SER A 235 -13.89 0.62 -11.10
N TYR A 236 -12.68 0.98 -10.64
CA TYR A 236 -12.41 2.22 -9.92
C TYR A 236 -11.51 3.19 -10.71
N ASP A 237 -11.50 3.11 -12.03
CA ASP A 237 -10.66 3.95 -12.91
C ASP A 237 -9.14 3.85 -12.62
N VAL A 238 -8.68 2.73 -12.07
CA VAL A 238 -7.26 2.39 -12.00
C VAL A 238 -6.90 1.58 -13.24
N ARG A 239 -5.83 1.96 -13.95
CA ARG A 239 -5.36 1.22 -15.15
C ARG A 239 -4.39 0.11 -14.75
N PRO A 240 -4.81 -1.16 -14.71
CA PRO A 240 -3.87 -2.27 -14.50
C PRO A 240 -3.02 -2.48 -15.75
N VAL A 241 -1.73 -2.75 -15.54
CA VAL A 241 -0.75 -3.07 -16.58
C VAL A 241 0.05 -4.27 -16.11
N LEU A 242 -0.02 -5.38 -16.85
CA LEU A 242 0.80 -6.55 -16.56
C LEU A 242 2.27 -6.21 -16.84
N TRP A 243 3.18 -6.69 -16.00
CA TRP A 243 4.61 -6.44 -16.17
C TRP A 243 5.14 -6.93 -17.53
N SER A 244 4.62 -8.06 -18.02
CA SER A 244 4.91 -8.57 -19.36
C SER A 244 4.43 -7.65 -20.51
N GLU A 245 3.44 -6.80 -20.26
CA GLU A 245 2.82 -5.88 -21.23
C GLU A 245 3.26 -4.41 -21.04
N ARG A 246 4.20 -4.14 -20.12
CA ARG A 246 4.60 -2.78 -19.70
C ARG A 246 5.01 -1.84 -20.85
N GLU A 247 5.54 -2.37 -21.94
CA GLU A 247 5.97 -1.58 -23.10
C GLU A 247 4.81 -0.83 -23.76
N GLU A 248 3.56 -1.25 -23.55
CA GLU A 248 2.38 -0.57 -24.10
C GLU A 248 2.18 0.84 -23.54
N ILE A 249 2.63 1.10 -22.31
CA ILE A 249 2.41 2.39 -21.62
C ILE A 249 3.66 3.27 -21.58
N ILE A 250 4.80 2.80 -22.09
CA ILE A 250 6.07 3.51 -21.86
C ILE A 250 6.10 4.91 -22.47
N ASN A 251 5.52 5.06 -23.66
CA ASN A 251 5.36 6.36 -24.31
C ASN A 251 4.47 7.29 -23.49
N GLU A 252 3.42 6.74 -22.87
CA GLU A 252 2.54 7.52 -21.99
C GLU A 252 3.24 7.93 -20.70
N LEU A 253 4.19 7.15 -20.17
CA LEU A 253 4.92 7.49 -18.95
C LEU A 253 6.08 8.46 -19.21
N ALA A 254 6.79 8.32 -20.33
CA ALA A 254 7.95 9.15 -20.68
C ALA A 254 7.60 10.49 -21.34
N ALA A 255 6.33 10.71 -21.71
CA ALA A 255 5.84 11.91 -22.40
C ALA A 255 5.90 13.20 -21.58
#